data_AF-A0A973Q7L7-F1
#
_entry.id   AF-A0A973Q7L7-F1
#
_cell.length_a   1.000
_cell.length_b   1.000
_cell.length_c   1.000
_cell.angle_alpha   90.00
_cell.angle_beta   90.00
_cell.angle_gamma   90.00
#
_symmetry.space_group_name_H-M   'P 1'
#
loop_
_entity.id
_entity.type
_entity.pdbx_description
1 polymer ?
#
loop_
_entity_poly.entity_id
_entity_poly.type
_entity_poly.pdbx_seq_one_letter_code
_entity_poly.pdbx_strand_id
1 'polypeptide(L)' 'SRWLPGLDVAHAEHGRGWVQGSGVGRVTVRFEVPSDTAPGRVRTFAVDDAALSRAEPLPLVGRAATAAR' A
#
# COMPACT_ATOMS: atom_id res chain seq x y z
N SER A 1 4.55 9.91 14.35
CA SER A 1 3.37 9.50 13.56
C SER A 1 3.31 7.97 13.51
N ARG A 2 2.12 7.36 13.45
CA ARG A 2 1.97 5.88 13.46
C ARG A 2 2.36 5.17 12.15
N TRP A 3 2.57 5.97 11.10
CA TRP A 3 2.88 5.54 9.74
C TRP A 3 4.38 5.71 9.49
N LEU A 4 5.12 4.62 9.45
CA LEU A 4 6.56 4.62 9.15
C LEU A 4 6.77 4.39 7.64
N PRO A 5 7.81 4.97 7.03
CA PRO A 5 8.21 4.63 5.67
C PRO A 5 8.35 3.12 5.48
N GLY A 6 7.90 2.62 4.34
CA GLY A 6 7.92 1.19 3.98
C GLY A 6 6.77 0.36 4.56
N LEU A 7 5.93 0.90 5.47
CA LEU A 7 4.77 0.14 5.95
C LEU A 7 3.76 -0.14 4.84
N ASP A 8 3.37 -1.40 4.73
CA ASP A 8 2.24 -1.84 3.91
C ASP A 8 0.90 -1.32 4.44
N VAL A 9 0.10 -0.81 3.52
CA VAL A 9 -1.22 -0.25 3.80
C VAL A 9 -2.24 -0.66 2.74
N ALA A 10 -3.51 -0.49 3.09
CA ALA A 10 -4.62 -0.55 2.16
C ALA A 10 -5.48 0.70 2.36
N HIS A 11 -5.88 1.33 1.26
CA HIS A 11 -6.89 2.37 1.25
C HIS A 11 -8.15 1.84 0.56
N ALA A 12 -9.33 2.05 1.14
CA ALA A 12 -10.58 1.50 0.62
C ALA A 12 -10.83 1.82 -0.87
N GLU A 13 -10.47 3.03 -1.31
CA GLU A 13 -10.66 3.48 -2.69
C GLU A 13 -9.46 3.23 -3.63
N HIS A 14 -8.24 3.18 -3.09
CA HIS A 14 -7.02 3.17 -3.90
C HIS A 14 -6.28 1.82 -3.86
N GLY A 15 -6.75 0.89 -3.03
CA GLY A 15 -6.20 -0.45 -2.92
C GLY A 15 -4.90 -0.48 -2.12
N ARG A 16 -4.03 -1.42 -2.47
CA ARG A 16 -2.79 -1.75 -1.76
C ARG A 16 -1.68 -0.76 -2.09
N GLY A 17 -0.81 -0.50 -1.12
CA GLY A 17 0.35 0.36 -1.31
C GLY A 17 1.28 0.35 -0.11
N TRP A 18 2.27 1.24 -0.13
CA TRP A 18 3.19 1.46 0.98
C TRP A 18 3.40 2.94 1.27
N VAL A 19 3.71 3.23 2.53
CA VAL A 19 4.04 4.57 3.00
C VAL A 19 5.41 4.98 2.44
N GLN A 20 5.46 6.09 1.71
CA GLN A 20 6.72 6.74 1.34
C GLN A 20 7.26 7.63 2.48
N GLY A 21 6.37 8.25 3.24
CA GLY A 21 6.74 9.09 4.38
C GLY A 21 5.52 9.64 5.12
N SER A 22 5.74 10.16 6.33
CA SER A 22 4.70 10.82 7.12
C SER A 22 5.27 11.97 7.96
N GLY A 23 4.44 12.97 8.24
CA GLY A 23 4.82 14.18 8.98
C GLY A 23 3.69 15.19 8.98
N VAL A 24 3.70 16.15 9.93
CA VAL A 24 2.72 17.26 10.03
C VAL A 24 1.25 16.83 9.88
N GLY A 25 0.87 15.70 10.49
CA GLY A 25 -0.50 15.18 10.41
C GLY A 25 -0.88 14.59 9.05
N ARG A 26 0.08 14.36 8.16
CA ARG A 26 -0.12 13.74 6.84
C ARG A 26 0.71 12.48 6.63
N VAL A 27 0.26 11.64 5.71
CA VAL A 27 0.95 10.43 5.25
C VAL A 27 0.87 10.34 3.72
N THR A 28 1.99 10.04 3.07
CA THR A 28 2.07 9.87 1.60
C THR A 28 2.26 8.40 1.29
N VAL A 29 1.39 7.86 0.43
CA VAL A 29 1.32 6.45 0.06
C VAL A 29 1.49 6.32 -1.46
N ARG A 30 2.26 5.32 -1.89
CA ARG A 30 2.33 4.86 -3.28
C ARG A 30 1.46 3.62 -3.42
N PHE A 31 0.51 3.65 -4.35
CA PHE A 31 -0.42 2.56 -4.62
C PHE A 31 0.04 1.82 -5.88
N GLU A 32 0.81 0.75 -5.66
CA GLU A 32 1.19 -0.25 -6.64
C GLU A 32 1.33 -1.60 -5.93
N VAL A 33 1.16 -2.68 -6.68
CA VAL A 33 1.43 -4.05 -6.24
C VAL A 33 2.58 -4.66 -7.04
N PRO A 34 3.26 -5.70 -6.54
CA PRO A 34 4.42 -6.28 -7.21
C PRO A 34 4.18 -6.76 -8.66
N SER A 35 2.93 -7.07 -9.02
CA SER A 35 2.55 -7.49 -10.37
C SER A 35 2.32 -6.34 -11.35
N ASP A 36 2.33 -5.08 -10.89
CA ASP A 36 2.06 -3.93 -11.75
C ASP A 36 3.25 -3.64 -12.66
N THR A 37 2.96 -3.40 -13.94
CA THR A 37 3.98 -3.09 -14.97
C THR A 37 4.22 -1.60 -15.16
N ALA A 38 3.38 -0.76 -14.55
CA ALA A 38 3.49 0.70 -14.60
C ALA A 38 3.59 1.27 -13.18
N PRO A 39 4.30 2.41 -12.98
CA PRO A 39 4.40 3.03 -11.68
C PRO A 39 3.04 3.37 -11.06
N GLY A 40 2.91 3.12 -9.76
CA GLY A 40 1.73 3.39 -8.98
C GLY A 40 1.41 4.86 -8.80
N ARG A 41 0.13 5.14 -8.50
CA ARG A 41 -0.30 6.50 -8.14
C ARG A 41 0.18 6.84 -6.74
N VAL A 42 0.62 8.08 -6.54
CA VAL A 42 0.95 8.62 -5.23
C VAL A 42 -0.19 9.50 -4.73
N ARG A 43 -0.58 9.35 -3.45
CA ARG A 43 -1.57 10.19 -2.77
C ARG A 43 -1.13 10.52 -1.35
N THR A 44 -1.66 11.60 -0.81
CA THR A 44 -1.37 12.06 0.55
C THR A 44 -2.66 12.26 1.33
N PHE A 45 -2.78 11.62 2.49
CA PHE A 45 -3.96 11.61 3.35
C PHE A 45 -3.68 12.28 4.69
N ALA A 46 -4.75 12.57 5.44
CA ALA A 46 -4.62 12.83 6.86
C ALA A 46 -4.14 11.56 7.58
N VAL A 47 -3.37 11.71 8.66
CA VAL A 47 -2.86 10.53 9.39
C VAL A 47 -4.00 9.68 9.96
N ASP A 48 -5.15 10.25 10.27
CA ASP A 48 -6.35 9.64 10.87
C ASP A 48 -7.45 9.32 9.84
N ASP A 49 -7.14 9.35 8.55
CA ASP A 49 -8.06 8.91 7.50
C ASP A 49 -8.59 7.50 7.79
N ALA A 50 -9.91 7.39 7.93
CA ALA A 50 -10.59 6.15 8.30
C ALA A 50 -10.55 5.09 7.20
N ALA A 51 -10.33 5.49 5.94
CA ALA A 51 -10.19 4.57 4.82
C ALA A 51 -8.78 3.98 4.72
N LEU A 52 -7.80 4.47 5.50
CA LEU A 52 -6.42 4.00 5.49
C LEU A 52 -6.09 3.08 6.67
N SER A 53 -5.81 1.80 6.38
CA SER A 53 -5.43 0.80 7.37
C SER A 53 -4.05 0.19 7.09
N ARG A 54 -3.41 -0.38 8.14
CA ARG A 54 -2.26 -1.27 7.95
C ARG A 54 -2.70 -2.50 7.16
N ALA A 55 -1.80 -3.03 6.35
CA ALA A 55 -2.01 -4.27 5.63
C ALA A 55 -0.82 -5.21 5.85
N GLU A 56 -1.07 -6.51 5.77
CA GLU A 56 0.00 -7.51 5.70
C GLU A 56 0.72 -7.41 4.37
N PRO A 57 2.05 -7.55 4.30
CA PRO A 57 2.82 -7.49 3.07
C PRO A 57 2.26 -8.42 1.98
N LEU A 58 2.26 -7.96 0.72
CA LEU A 58 1.95 -8.83 -0.40
C LEU A 58 3.05 -9.87 -0.60
N PRO A 59 2.72 -11.09 -1.04
CA PRO A 59 3.74 -12.06 -1.42
C PRO A 59 4.57 -11.49 -2.58
N LEU A 60 5.90 -11.60 -2.47
CA LEU A 60 6.86 -11.07 -3.45
C LEU A 60 6.76 -11.78 -4.81
N VAL A 61 6.22 -12.99 -4.84
CA VAL A 61 5.93 -13.75 -6.06
C VAL A 61 4.45 -14.09 -6.08
N GLY A 62 3.81 -13.87 -7.24
CA GLY A 62 2.49 -14.44 -7.47
C GLY A 62 2.59 -15.95 -7.34
N ARG A 63 1.85 -16.55 -6.41
CA ARG A 63 1.74 -18.01 -6.35
C ARG A 63 1.17 -18.45 -7.69
N ALA A 64 2.01 -19.03 -8.54
CA ALA A 64 1.55 -19.68 -9.76
C ALA A 64 0.47 -20.66 -9.33
N ALA A 65 -0.76 -20.46 -9.82
CA ALA A 65 -1.84 -21.39 -9.58
C ALA A 65 -1.36 -22.75 -10.08
N THR A 66 -1.11 -23.68 -9.17
CA THR A 66 -0.79 -25.05 -9.53
C THR A 66 -2.08 -25.62 -10.09
N ALA A 67 -2.22 -25.62 -11.41
CA ALA A 67 -3.28 -26.36 -12.08
C ALA A 67 -2.97 -27.85 -11.88
N ALA A 68 -3.66 -28.49 -10.95
CA ALA A 68 -3.74 -29.93 -10.90
C ALA A 68 -4.48 -30.40 -12.17
N ARG A 69 -3.84 -31.27 -12.95
CA ARG A 69 -4.49 -32.05 -14.00
C ARG A 69 -5.19 -33.26 -13.40
#